data_AF-A0A177KE25-F1
#
_entry.id   AF-A0A177KE25-F1
#
_cell.length_a   1.000
_cell.length_b   1.000
_cell.length_c   1.000
_cell.angle_alpha   90.00
_cell.angle_beta   90.00
_cell.angle_gamma   90.00
#
_symmetry.space_group_name_H-M   'P 1'
#
loop_
_entity.id
_entity.type
_entity.pdbx_description
1 polymer ?
#
loop_
_entity_poly.entity_id
_entity_poly.type
_entity_poly.pdbx_seq_one_letter_code
_entity_poly.pdbx_strand_id
1 'polypeptide(L)'
;MGANRRYAASVDARMDDRILQRVASRGILQSLTKEELDLDRRPVTTDPRPARVQAWVRFGTEPVLVDADLCMWTDRAAAIRFRVGDQERRCWVWSGAVLRDE
;
A
#
# COMPACT_ATOMS: atom_id res chain seq x y z
N MET A 1 15.24 30.08 -14.16
CA MET A 1 15.29 28.61 -14.15
C MET A 1 14.38 28.10 -13.05
N GLY A 2 13.43 27.21 -13.33
CA GLY A 2 12.55 26.66 -12.28
C GLY A 2 11.21 26.09 -12.76
N ALA A 3 10.97 25.98 -14.06
CA ALA A 3 9.82 25.25 -14.59
C ALA A 3 10.11 23.75 -14.62
N ASN A 4 10.11 23.05 -13.46
CA ASN A 4 10.17 21.58 -13.49
C ASN A 4 9.71 20.79 -12.24
N ARG A 5 8.99 21.37 -11.27
CA ARG A 5 8.51 20.57 -10.11
C ARG A 5 7.15 19.90 -10.34
N ARG A 6 6.31 20.48 -11.21
CA ARG A 6 4.99 19.92 -11.57
C ARG A 6 5.02 18.95 -12.75
N TYR A 7 6.05 19.02 -13.59
CA TYR A 7 6.21 18.15 -14.76
C TYR A 7 6.83 16.79 -14.39
N ALA A 8 7.67 16.74 -13.35
CA ALA A 8 8.23 15.50 -12.82
C ALA A 8 7.16 14.60 -12.16
N ALA A 9 6.30 15.15 -11.30
CA ALA A 9 5.29 14.37 -10.58
C ALA A 9 4.23 13.70 -11.48
N SER A 10 3.91 14.29 -12.65
CA SER A 10 2.90 13.76 -13.58
C SER A 10 3.46 12.77 -14.61
N VAL A 11 4.78 12.79 -14.85
CA VAL A 11 5.48 11.77 -15.64
C VAL A 11 5.88 10.58 -14.74
N ASP A 12 6.28 10.82 -13.48
CA ASP A 12 6.59 9.77 -12.50
C ASP A 12 5.37 8.91 -12.18
N ALA A 13 4.21 9.49 -11.84
CA ALA A 13 3.04 8.71 -11.44
C ALA A 13 2.55 7.71 -12.50
N ARG A 14 2.73 8.02 -13.79
CA ARG A 14 2.39 7.11 -14.91
C ARG A 14 3.45 6.04 -15.15
N MET A 15 4.71 6.34 -14.89
CA MET A 15 5.78 5.35 -14.93
C MET A 15 5.66 4.38 -13.74
N ASP A 16 5.35 4.90 -12.57
CA ASP A 16 5.10 4.13 -11.34
C ASP A 16 3.93 3.16 -11.52
N ASP A 17 2.80 3.60 -12.10
CA ASP A 17 1.66 2.70 -12.35
C ASP A 17 2.01 1.56 -13.32
N ARG A 18 2.78 1.83 -14.40
CA ARG A 18 3.21 0.77 -15.33
C ARG A 18 4.18 -0.23 -14.67
N ILE A 19 5.08 0.25 -13.81
CA ILE A 19 5.98 -0.60 -13.04
C ILE A 19 5.16 -1.45 -12.07
N LEU A 20 4.25 -0.84 -11.33
CA LEU A 20 3.36 -1.54 -10.39
C LEU A 20 2.51 -2.59 -11.09
N GLN A 21 1.91 -2.30 -12.25
CA GLN A 21 1.16 -3.27 -13.05
C GLN A 21 2.03 -4.45 -13.50
N ARG A 22 3.28 -4.19 -13.91
CA ARG A 22 4.22 -5.23 -14.32
C ARG A 22 4.64 -6.11 -13.15
N VAL A 23 4.91 -5.52 -11.99
CA VAL A 23 5.25 -6.27 -10.76
C VAL A 23 4.06 -7.12 -10.34
N ALA A 24 2.85 -6.54 -10.35
CA ALA A 24 1.62 -7.22 -9.98
C ALA A 24 1.22 -8.36 -10.92
N SER A 25 1.65 -8.34 -12.20
CA SER A 25 1.39 -9.44 -13.13
C SER A 25 2.33 -10.63 -12.94
N ARG A 26 3.42 -10.48 -12.17
CA ARG A 26 4.44 -11.52 -11.92
C ARG A 26 4.20 -12.33 -10.65
N GLY A 27 3.29 -11.90 -9.78
CA GLY A 27 3.07 -12.56 -8.51
C GLY A 27 1.73 -12.23 -7.88
N ILE A 28 1.30 -13.07 -6.96
CA ILE A 28 0.10 -12.83 -6.16
C ILE A 28 0.44 -11.82 -5.06
N LEU A 29 -0.47 -10.86 -4.83
CA LEU A 29 -0.37 -9.93 -3.71
C LEU A 29 -0.32 -10.70 -2.40
N GLN A 30 0.75 -10.53 -1.64
CA GLN A 30 0.88 -11.10 -0.31
C GLN A 30 0.16 -10.23 0.71
N SER A 31 -0.56 -10.88 1.62
CA SER A 31 -1.19 -10.28 2.78
C SER A 31 -0.77 -11.08 4.00
N LEU A 32 -0.69 -10.42 5.15
CA LEU A 32 -0.54 -11.13 6.42
C LEU A 32 -1.67 -12.16 6.58
N THR A 33 -1.32 -13.34 7.10
CA THR A 33 -2.26 -14.42 7.37
C THR A 33 -3.11 -14.12 8.60
N LYS A 34 -4.15 -14.93 8.83
CA LYS A 34 -5.00 -14.79 10.02
C LYS A 34 -4.22 -14.94 11.31
N GLU A 35 -3.28 -15.88 11.34
CA GLU A 35 -2.43 -16.19 12.49
C GLU A 35 -1.41 -15.07 12.76
N GLU A 36 -0.87 -14.46 11.70
CA GLU A 36 0.01 -13.29 11.81
C GLU A 36 -0.73 -12.05 12.34
N LEU A 37 -1.97 -11.87 11.90
CA LEU A 37 -2.83 -10.75 12.29
C LEU A 37 -3.37 -10.87 13.71
N ASP A 38 -3.81 -12.08 14.09
CA ASP A 38 -4.35 -12.38 15.42
C ASP A 38 -5.50 -11.43 15.83
N LEU A 39 -6.42 -11.14 14.90
CA LEU A 39 -7.49 -10.15 15.08
C LEU A 39 -8.51 -10.55 16.15
N ASP A 40 -8.62 -11.85 16.48
CA ASP A 40 -9.50 -12.33 17.54
C ASP A 40 -9.00 -11.91 18.94
N ARG A 41 -7.71 -11.60 19.06
CA ARG A 41 -7.06 -11.22 20.32
C ARG A 41 -6.60 -9.77 20.35
N ARG A 42 -6.54 -9.11 19.18
CA ARG A 42 -6.02 -7.75 19.03
C ARG A 42 -7.13 -6.79 18.68
N PRO A 43 -7.24 -5.65 19.39
CA PRO A 43 -8.20 -4.63 19.02
C PRO A 43 -7.87 -4.10 17.62
N VAL A 44 -8.90 -4.01 16.79
CA VAL A 44 -8.83 -3.42 15.45
C VAL A 44 -9.47 -2.05 15.51
N THR A 45 -8.76 -1.04 15.05
CA THR A 45 -9.31 0.29 14.82
C THR A 45 -9.64 0.44 13.34
N THR A 46 -10.83 0.96 13.05
CA THR A 46 -11.30 1.26 11.69
C THR A 46 -11.45 2.76 11.55
N ASP A 47 -10.89 3.33 10.49
CA ASP A 47 -11.03 4.76 10.20
C ASP A 47 -12.16 5.00 9.19
N PRO A 48 -13.22 5.74 9.56
CA PRO A 48 -14.27 6.11 8.60
C PRO A 48 -13.77 7.05 7.50
N ARG A 49 -12.60 7.66 7.65
CA ARG A 49 -11.93 8.53 6.66
C ARG A 49 -10.49 8.07 6.45
N PRO A 50 -10.26 7.01 5.65
CA PRO A 50 -8.94 6.42 5.47
C PRO A 50 -7.86 7.46 5.12
N ALA A 51 -6.79 7.49 5.91
CA ALA A 51 -5.65 8.37 5.66
C ALA A 51 -4.84 7.90 4.45
N ARG A 52 -4.30 8.85 3.66
CA ARG A 52 -3.36 8.53 2.57
C ARG A 52 -1.98 8.25 3.17
N VAL A 53 -1.39 7.13 2.79
CA VAL A 53 -0.09 6.67 3.25
C VAL A 53 0.69 6.06 2.10
N GLN A 54 1.99 5.88 2.28
CA GLN A 54 2.77 4.96 1.44
C GLN A 54 2.99 3.66 2.20
N ALA A 55 2.99 2.54 1.50
CA ALA A 55 3.21 1.25 2.14
C ALA A 55 4.00 0.30 1.24
N TRP A 56 4.91 -0.46 1.86
CA TRP A 56 5.59 -1.55 1.19
C TRP A 56 4.67 -2.76 1.11
N VAL A 57 4.42 -3.24 -0.12
CA VAL A 57 3.70 -4.48 -0.41
C VAL A 57 4.60 -5.44 -1.18
N ARG A 58 4.17 -6.71 -1.29
CA ARG A 58 4.86 -7.72 -2.08
C ARG A 58 3.93 -8.40 -3.06
N PHE A 59 4.39 -8.54 -4.29
CA PHE A 59 3.79 -9.44 -5.28
C PHE A 59 4.77 -10.59 -5.51
N GLY A 60 4.45 -11.78 -4.99
CA GLY A 60 5.42 -12.87 -4.90
C GLY A 60 6.66 -12.44 -4.10
N THR A 61 7.84 -12.47 -4.72
CA THR A 61 9.11 -12.07 -4.09
C THR A 61 9.49 -10.61 -4.32
N GLU A 62 8.76 -9.88 -5.17
CA GLU A 62 9.09 -8.50 -5.55
C GLU A 62 8.45 -7.50 -4.57
N PRO A 63 9.23 -6.73 -3.78
CA PRO A 63 8.71 -5.64 -2.95
C PRO A 63 8.49 -4.38 -3.79
N VAL A 64 7.39 -3.67 -3.53
CA VAL A 64 7.06 -2.39 -4.19
C VAL A 64 6.40 -1.43 -3.20
N LEU A 65 6.75 -0.15 -3.29
CA LEU A 65 6.11 0.91 -2.52
C LEU A 65 4.87 1.41 -3.28
N VAL A 66 3.73 1.52 -2.59
CA VAL A 66 2.47 1.99 -3.19
C VAL A 66 1.85 3.12 -2.38
N ASP A 67 1.21 4.06 -3.09
CA ASP A 67 0.30 5.00 -2.45
C ASP A 67 -1.03 4.30 -2.15
N ALA A 68 -1.43 4.32 -0.88
CA ALA A 68 -2.58 3.57 -0.39
C ALA A 68 -3.45 4.40 0.58
N ASP A 69 -4.68 3.93 0.76
CA ASP A 69 -5.55 4.32 1.87
C ASP A 69 -5.29 3.37 3.04
N LEU A 70 -5.01 3.89 4.23
CA LEU A 70 -4.99 3.14 5.48
C LEU A 70 -6.42 3.03 6.02
N CYS A 71 -7.03 1.86 5.90
CA CYS A 71 -8.44 1.65 6.26
C CYS A 71 -8.64 1.18 7.70
N MET A 72 -7.77 0.29 8.17
CA MET A 72 -7.84 -0.30 9.51
C MET A 72 -6.43 -0.56 10.04
N TRP A 73 -6.27 -0.64 11.35
CA TRP A 73 -5.00 -1.06 11.95
C TRP A 73 -5.18 -1.73 13.30
N THR A 74 -4.18 -2.52 13.66
CA THR A 74 -3.90 -2.97 15.03
C THR A 74 -2.64 -2.27 15.53
N ASP A 75 -2.13 -2.68 16.69
CA ASP A 75 -0.82 -2.26 17.18
C ASP A 75 0.34 -2.72 16.27
N ARG A 76 0.16 -3.80 15.51
CA ARG A 76 1.22 -4.44 14.70
C ARG A 76 0.97 -4.50 13.21
N ALA A 77 -0.25 -4.26 12.74
CA ALA A 77 -0.61 -4.45 11.34
C ALA A 77 -1.54 -3.34 10.84
N ALA A 78 -1.52 -3.14 9.52
CA ALA A 78 -2.33 -2.14 8.83
C ALA A 78 -3.04 -2.77 7.63
N ALA A 79 -4.34 -2.56 7.52
CA ALA A 79 -5.11 -2.88 6.33
C ALA A 79 -5.06 -1.69 5.39
N ILE A 80 -4.53 -1.93 4.20
CA ILE A 80 -4.39 -0.91 3.17
C ILE A 80 -5.20 -1.25 1.93
N ARG A 81 -5.60 -0.20 1.22
CA ARG A 81 -6.29 -0.28 -0.07
C ARG A 81 -5.59 0.59 -1.09
N PHE A 82 -5.27 0.04 -2.25
CA PHE A 82 -4.60 0.76 -3.33
C PHE A 82 -5.11 0.26 -4.69
N ARG A 83 -4.73 0.93 -5.78
CA ARG A 83 -5.10 0.52 -7.14
C ARG A 83 -3.87 0.04 -7.90
N VAL A 84 -4.09 -0.95 -8.75
CA VAL A 84 -3.14 -1.38 -9.77
C VAL A 84 -3.87 -1.34 -11.10
N GLY A 85 -3.65 -0.30 -11.89
CA GLY A 85 -4.54 0.05 -13.00
C GLY A 85 -5.99 0.20 -12.51
N ASP A 86 -6.92 -0.50 -13.16
CA ASP A 86 -8.34 -0.43 -12.83
C ASP A 86 -8.76 -1.32 -11.65
N GLN A 87 -7.86 -2.16 -11.14
CA GLN A 87 -8.17 -3.11 -10.07
C GLN A 87 -7.83 -2.54 -8.71
N GLU A 88 -8.83 -2.47 -7.83
CA GLU A 88 -8.60 -2.24 -6.42
C GLU A 88 -8.00 -3.50 -5.76
N ARG A 89 -6.97 -3.28 -4.96
CA ARG A 89 -6.28 -4.30 -4.17
C ARG A 89 -6.38 -3.96 -2.70
N ARG A 90 -6.50 -5.00 -1.87
CA ARG A 90 -6.56 -4.91 -0.42
C ARG A 90 -5.65 -5.97 0.17
N CYS A 91 -4.86 -5.60 1.17
CA CYS A 91 -4.02 -6.53 1.91
C CYS A 91 -3.73 -5.95 3.29
N TRP A 92 -3.27 -6.82 4.18
CA TRP A 92 -2.66 -6.41 5.43
C TRP A 92 -1.14 -6.46 5.32
N VAL A 93 -0.50 -5.45 5.88
CA VAL A 93 0.96 -5.35 6.02
C VAL A 93 1.33 -5.12 7.48
N TRP A 94 2.59 -5.39 7.84
CA TRP A 94 3.10 -5.00 9.15
C TRP A 94 3.05 -3.47 9.31
N SER A 95 2.78 -2.97 10.51
CA SER A 95 2.68 -1.53 10.78
C SER A 95 3.97 -0.79 10.41
N GLY A 96 5.13 -1.40 10.64
CA GLY A 96 6.44 -0.87 10.23
C GLY A 96 6.68 -0.83 8.71
N ALA A 97 5.79 -1.42 7.90
CA ALA A 97 5.84 -1.32 6.45
C ALA A 97 5.06 -0.11 5.91
N VAL A 98 4.37 0.64 6.78
CA VAL A 98 3.62 1.85 6.44
C VAL A 98 4.48 3.09 6.74
N LEU A 99 4.62 3.95 5.74
CA LEU A 99 5.25 5.26 5.86
C LEU A 99 4.14 6.30 5.96
N ARG A 100 4.12 7.04 7.07
CA ARG A 100 3.21 8.17 7.28
C ARG A 100 4.04 9.44 7.24
N ASP A 101 3.56 10.45 6.53
CA ASP A 101 4.10 11.81 6.65
C ASP A 101 3.71 12.31 8.04
N GLU A 102 4.71 12.51 8.92
CA GLU A 102 4.52 13.12 10.25
C GLU A 102 4.24 14.63 10.16
#